data_AF-A0A3B8WUR7-F1
#
_entry.id   AF-A0A3B8WUR7-F1
#
_cell.length_a   1.000
_cell.length_b   1.000
_cell.length_c   1.000
_cell.angle_alpha   90.00
_cell.angle_beta   90.00
_cell.angle_gamma   90.00
#
_symmetry.space_group_name_H-M   'P 1'
#
loop_
_entity.id
_entity.type
_entity.pdbx_description
1 polymer ?
#
loop_
_entity_poly.entity_id
_entity_poly.type
_entity_poly.pdbx_seq_one_letter_code
_entity_poly.pdbx_strand_id
1 'polypeptide(L)'
;MGLLSRINNLEKQPEHQPQVKKEGLLAKASRYDTKSLDFAAMAKQNNFYRCALFTSTEGFYHVQKSFNFDLETIANSVSTKDWWDGLEINDGEWKAFSGENLTPLYQLFSEQLKNEIVLINILKFNLNDKSAYFVVVNHDGELQDASVVKDAVIKSLDVKSVPSYDMTDGFVISSAYLFIISAKLSLQNAFSKYDSSISDVLTDAAMEEIFYKVSDLMFKPNCAVLKSNCEIKAIMFSREDIDEKLLQFQLNSSLQEFFNLEEKGVLVLSAGVCPNSKGSISFLEQD
;
A
#
# COMPACT_ATOMS: atom_id res chain seq x y z
N MET A 1 60.68 41.69 -15.84
CA MET A 1 59.79 42.83 -16.15
C MET A 1 58.58 42.30 -16.91
N GLY A 2 57.36 42.71 -16.52
CA GLY A 2 56.06 42.42 -17.19
C GLY A 2 55.53 41.01 -16.90
N LEU A 3 54.52 40.71 -16.07
CA LEU A 3 53.16 41.23 -15.85
C LEU A 3 52.24 41.18 -17.08
N LEU A 4 51.12 40.44 -16.90
CA LEU A 4 49.85 40.41 -17.66
C LEU A 4 49.88 39.60 -18.97
N SER A 5 48.96 38.70 -19.30
CA SER A 5 47.67 38.32 -18.70
C SER A 5 47.04 37.16 -19.50
N ARG A 6 46.38 36.25 -18.78
CA ARG A 6 45.02 35.73 -19.03
C ARG A 6 44.71 34.89 -20.30
N ILE A 7 44.24 33.66 -20.01
CA ILE A 7 43.02 33.00 -20.54
C ILE A 7 43.16 32.50 -22.00
N ASN A 8 43.00 31.23 -22.38
CA ASN A 8 42.07 30.18 -21.94
C ASN A 8 42.47 28.79 -22.51
N ASN A 9 41.85 27.75 -21.98
CA ASN A 9 41.77 26.36 -22.48
C ASN A 9 42.87 25.39 -22.02
N LEU A 10 42.88 25.11 -20.71
CA LEU A 10 43.19 23.78 -20.22
C LEU A 10 41.88 23.09 -19.86
N GLU A 11 41.55 22.08 -20.66
CA GLU A 11 40.54 21.06 -20.34
C GLU A 11 40.88 20.48 -18.96
N LYS A 12 40.05 20.81 -17.96
CA LYS A 12 40.02 20.10 -16.69
C LYS A 12 38.71 19.33 -16.63
N GLN A 13 38.86 18.01 -16.53
CA GLN A 13 37.85 17.08 -16.04
C GLN A 13 37.17 17.67 -14.79
N PRO A 14 35.84 17.60 -14.63
CA PRO A 14 35.23 17.92 -13.36
C PRO A 14 35.49 16.78 -12.37
N GLU A 15 36.36 17.09 -11.43
CA GLU A 15 36.53 16.40 -10.15
C GLU A 15 35.18 16.11 -9.48
N HIS A 16 35.12 14.96 -8.81
CA HIS A 16 34.09 14.59 -7.85
C HIS A 16 33.71 15.76 -6.93
N GLN A 17 32.53 16.33 -7.13
CA GLN A 17 31.91 17.15 -6.11
C GLN A 17 31.36 16.22 -5.01
N PRO A 18 31.73 16.41 -3.74
CA PRO A 18 31.13 15.67 -2.65
C PRO A 18 29.63 15.95 -2.62
N GLN A 19 28.82 14.88 -2.60
CA GLN A 19 27.38 14.96 -2.37
C GLN A 19 27.15 15.65 -1.04
N VAL A 20 26.76 16.92 -1.08
CA VAL A 20 26.28 17.64 0.09
C VAL A 20 24.98 16.97 0.53
N LYS A 21 25.03 16.21 1.62
CA LYS A 21 23.85 15.77 2.37
C LYS A 21 23.01 17.01 2.66
N LYS A 22 21.88 17.16 1.96
CA LYS A 22 20.90 18.22 2.24
C LYS A 22 20.12 17.84 3.49
N GLU A 23 20.73 18.03 4.66
CA GLU A 23 20.02 18.04 5.94
C GLU A 23 19.64 19.49 6.25
N GLY A 24 18.40 19.87 5.93
CA GLY A 24 17.88 21.21 6.17
C GLY A 24 16.36 21.26 6.04
N LEU A 25 15.74 22.29 6.63
CA LEU A 25 14.28 22.51 6.61
C LEU A 25 13.67 22.43 5.20
N LEU A 26 14.41 22.85 4.16
CA LEU A 26 13.99 22.75 2.76
C LEU A 26 13.98 21.32 2.22
N ALA A 27 14.89 20.45 2.69
CA ALA A 27 14.89 19.03 2.33
C ALA A 27 13.78 18.26 3.06
N LYS A 28 13.42 18.71 4.27
CA LYS A 28 12.21 18.25 4.96
C LYS A 28 10.95 18.74 4.23
N ALA A 29 10.91 20.00 3.79
CA ALA A 29 9.79 20.56 3.03
C ALA A 29 9.59 19.89 1.65
N SER A 30 10.66 19.48 0.96
CA SER A 30 10.54 18.73 -0.30
C SER A 30 10.01 17.29 -0.13
N ARG A 31 10.01 16.74 1.10
CA ARG A 31 9.26 15.50 1.37
C ARG A 31 7.76 15.76 1.38
N TYR A 32 7.33 16.99 1.66
CA TYR A 32 5.94 17.42 1.64
C TYR A 32 5.54 18.01 0.29
N ASP A 33 6.00 17.41 -0.82
CA ASP A 33 5.40 17.71 -2.12
C ASP A 33 3.96 17.19 -2.08
N THR A 34 3.01 18.13 -2.05
CA THR A 34 1.59 17.94 -1.76
C THR A 34 0.84 17.27 -2.90
N LYS A 35 1.31 16.10 -3.33
CA LYS A 35 0.44 15.13 -4.00
C LYS A 35 -0.34 14.41 -2.90
N SER A 36 -1.64 14.28 -3.10
CA SER A 36 -2.49 13.42 -2.28
C SER A 36 -1.94 11.99 -2.40
N LEU A 37 -1.35 11.48 -1.32
CA LEU A 37 -0.72 10.15 -1.26
C LEU A 37 -1.76 9.16 -0.73
N ASP A 38 -1.95 8.06 -1.44
CA ASP A 38 -2.73 6.93 -0.92
C ASP A 38 -2.08 6.34 0.36
N PHE A 39 -2.80 5.44 1.03
CA PHE A 39 -2.37 4.89 2.32
C PHE A 39 -1.02 4.16 2.23
N ALA A 40 -0.78 3.37 1.18
CA ALA A 40 0.49 2.69 0.98
C ALA A 40 1.66 3.66 0.69
N ALA A 41 1.43 4.68 -0.12
CA ALA A 41 2.43 5.70 -0.41
C ALA A 41 2.75 6.53 0.85
N MET A 42 1.74 6.82 1.68
CA MET A 42 1.91 7.43 3.00
C MET A 42 2.76 6.52 3.91
N ALA A 43 2.47 5.22 3.97
CA ALA A 43 3.25 4.27 4.76
C ALA A 43 4.72 4.22 4.30
N LYS A 44 4.97 4.10 2.98
CA LYS A 44 6.30 4.12 2.37
C LYS A 44 7.06 5.42 2.69
N GLN A 45 6.41 6.58 2.56
CA GLN A 45 7.03 7.89 2.84
C GLN A 45 7.45 8.05 4.30
N ASN A 46 6.70 7.45 5.22
CA ASN A 46 6.97 7.48 6.66
C ASN A 46 7.87 6.32 7.13
N ASN A 47 8.36 5.48 6.22
CA ASN A 47 9.14 4.26 6.53
C ASN A 47 8.39 3.31 7.48
N PHE A 48 7.07 3.22 7.35
CA PHE A 48 6.29 2.19 8.03
C PHE A 48 6.35 0.91 7.21
N TYR A 49 7.01 -0.11 7.74
CA TYR A 49 7.13 -1.40 7.06
C TYR A 49 5.79 -2.14 7.03
N ARG A 50 5.11 -2.19 8.19
CA ARG A 50 3.76 -2.76 8.35
C ARG A 50 2.91 -1.81 9.19
N CYS A 51 1.76 -1.40 8.68
CA CYS A 51 0.84 -0.56 9.44
C CYS A 51 -0.62 -0.74 9.03
N ALA A 52 -1.54 -0.47 9.95
CA ALA A 52 -2.97 -0.54 9.71
C ALA A 52 -3.74 0.51 10.47
N LEU A 53 -4.87 0.91 9.90
CA LEU A 53 -5.87 1.75 10.54
C LEU A 53 -7.05 0.89 10.96
N PHE A 54 -7.34 0.86 12.26
CA PHE A 54 -8.50 0.22 12.83
C PHE A 54 -9.61 1.24 13.08
N THR A 55 -10.82 0.95 12.60
CA THR A 55 -12.01 1.77 12.84
C THR A 55 -13.20 0.93 13.27
N SER A 56 -14.26 1.56 13.77
CA SER A 56 -15.43 0.86 14.31
C SER A 56 -16.66 0.91 13.40
N THR A 57 -17.15 -0.29 13.09
CA THR A 57 -18.43 -0.56 12.41
C THR A 57 -19.21 -1.52 13.29
N GLU A 58 -20.48 -1.21 13.55
CA GLU A 58 -21.39 -2.06 14.34
C GLU A 58 -20.86 -2.47 15.74
N GLY A 59 -20.02 -1.63 16.35
CA GLY A 59 -19.46 -1.87 17.68
C GLY A 59 -18.19 -2.72 17.72
N PHE A 60 -17.74 -3.23 16.57
CA PHE A 60 -16.47 -3.95 16.42
C PHE A 60 -15.43 -3.08 15.73
N TYR A 61 -14.19 -3.18 16.19
CA TYR A 61 -13.02 -2.65 15.50
C TYR A 61 -12.51 -3.67 14.51
N HIS A 62 -12.09 -3.20 13.35
CA HIS A 62 -11.53 -4.00 12.26
C HIS A 62 -10.55 -3.14 11.47
N VAL A 63 -9.66 -3.78 10.71
CA VAL A 63 -8.77 -3.09 9.79
C VAL A 63 -9.59 -2.49 8.64
N GLN A 64 -9.54 -1.16 8.51
CA GLN A 64 -10.11 -0.43 7.38
C GLN A 64 -9.08 -0.24 6.26
N LYS A 65 -7.83 0.01 6.64
CA LYS A 65 -6.69 0.18 5.73
C LYS A 65 -5.50 -0.58 6.28
N SER A 66 -4.77 -1.26 5.41
CA SER A 66 -3.53 -1.95 5.76
C SER A 66 -2.43 -1.70 4.74
N PHE A 67 -1.19 -1.82 5.21
CA PHE A 67 -0.01 -1.91 4.38
C PHE A 67 0.90 -3.05 4.87
N ASN A 68 1.21 -3.99 3.98
CA ASN A 68 2.04 -5.18 4.21
C ASN A 68 1.55 -6.14 5.31
N PHE A 69 0.24 -6.23 5.54
CA PHE A 69 -0.33 -7.32 6.33
C PHE A 69 -0.78 -8.49 5.46
N ASP A 70 -0.65 -9.71 5.98
CA ASP A 70 -1.18 -10.91 5.36
C ASP A 70 -2.70 -11.03 5.57
N LEU A 71 -3.34 -11.91 4.79
CA LEU A 71 -4.78 -12.08 4.81
C LEU A 71 -5.29 -12.61 6.15
N GLU A 72 -4.53 -13.50 6.80
CA GLU A 72 -4.89 -14.04 8.11
C GLU A 72 -4.90 -12.95 9.19
N THR A 73 -3.95 -12.01 9.15
CA THR A 73 -3.89 -10.84 10.03
C THR A 73 -5.07 -9.92 9.80
N ILE A 74 -5.45 -9.67 8.54
CA ILE A 74 -6.66 -8.88 8.22
C ILE A 74 -7.90 -9.60 8.78
N ALA A 75 -8.01 -10.92 8.59
CA ALA A 75 -9.10 -11.70 9.15
C ALA A 75 -9.14 -11.64 10.69
N ASN A 76 -8.01 -11.80 11.36
CA ASN A 76 -7.90 -11.81 12.82
C ASN A 76 -8.05 -10.41 13.45
N SER A 77 -8.12 -9.34 12.65
CA SER A 77 -8.16 -7.96 13.13
C SER A 77 -9.45 -7.57 13.88
N VAL A 78 -10.51 -8.37 13.77
CA VAL A 78 -11.82 -8.06 14.38
C VAL A 78 -11.74 -8.15 15.90
N SER A 79 -12.02 -7.04 16.57
CA SER A 79 -11.88 -6.93 18.03
C SER A 79 -12.97 -6.05 18.65
N THR A 80 -13.23 -6.24 19.94
CA THR A 80 -14.26 -5.50 20.66
C THR A 80 -13.73 -4.19 21.21
N LYS A 81 -14.62 -3.22 21.45
CA LYS A 81 -14.28 -1.96 22.11
C LYS A 81 -13.63 -2.19 23.49
N ASP A 82 -14.18 -3.10 24.30
CA ASP A 82 -13.68 -3.38 25.65
C ASP A 82 -12.21 -3.84 25.64
N TRP A 83 -11.81 -4.58 24.61
CA TRP A 83 -10.42 -4.99 24.45
C TRP A 83 -9.49 -3.79 24.20
N TRP A 84 -9.89 -2.87 23.32
CA TRP A 84 -9.12 -1.64 23.05
C TRP A 84 -9.08 -0.69 24.24
N ASP A 85 -10.18 -0.58 24.98
CA ASP A 85 -10.24 0.25 26.19
C ASP A 85 -9.34 -0.31 27.30
N GLY A 86 -9.21 -1.65 27.40
CA GLY A 86 -8.29 -2.32 28.30
C GLY A 86 -6.80 -2.09 28.00
N LEU A 87 -6.45 -1.59 26.81
CA LEU A 87 -5.08 -1.23 26.47
C LEU A 87 -4.66 0.14 27.03
N GLU A 88 -5.57 0.95 27.60
CA GLU A 88 -5.28 2.25 28.22
C GLU A 88 -4.39 3.15 27.35
N ILE A 89 -4.77 3.36 26.09
CA ILE A 89 -4.05 4.23 25.15
C ILE A 89 -4.63 5.65 25.22
N ASN A 90 -3.77 6.63 25.50
CA ASN A 90 -4.14 8.05 25.52
C ASN A 90 -4.39 8.58 24.11
N ASP A 91 -5.35 9.50 23.98
CA ASP A 91 -5.64 10.15 22.69
C ASP A 91 -4.49 11.07 22.27
N GLY A 92 -4.05 10.95 21.02
CA GLY A 92 -3.00 11.79 20.44
C GLY A 92 -1.57 11.44 20.88
N GLU A 93 -1.36 10.34 21.61
CA GLU A 93 -0.04 9.89 22.05
C GLU A 93 0.28 8.49 21.52
N TRP A 94 1.56 8.26 21.22
CA TRP A 94 2.06 6.94 20.87
C TRP A 94 2.18 6.06 22.12
N LYS A 95 1.61 4.86 22.08
CA LYS A 95 1.86 3.80 23.06
C LYS A 95 2.63 2.66 22.40
N ALA A 96 3.80 2.36 22.96
CA ALA A 96 4.67 1.28 22.50
C ALA A 96 4.46 0.01 23.34
N PHE A 97 4.36 -1.13 22.66
CA PHE A 97 4.26 -2.47 23.24
C PHE A 97 5.44 -3.31 22.75
N SER A 98 6.18 -3.90 23.68
CA SER A 98 7.32 -4.78 23.40
C SER A 98 7.47 -5.84 24.49
N GLY A 99 8.17 -6.93 24.20
CA GLY A 99 8.37 -8.04 25.14
C GLY A 99 7.05 -8.67 25.58
N GLU A 100 6.86 -8.90 26.87
CA GLU A 100 5.66 -9.55 27.42
C GLU A 100 4.36 -8.75 27.17
N ASN A 101 4.48 -7.42 27.01
CA ASN A 101 3.35 -6.52 26.73
C ASN A 101 2.75 -6.71 25.32
N LEU A 102 3.40 -7.49 24.45
CA LEU A 102 2.85 -7.83 23.12
C LEU A 102 1.76 -8.90 23.18
N THR A 103 1.76 -9.74 24.23
CA THR A 103 0.87 -10.92 24.33
C THR A 103 -0.61 -10.60 24.07
N PRO A 104 -1.19 -9.52 24.63
CA PRO A 104 -2.59 -9.17 24.36
C PRO A 104 -2.86 -8.87 22.88
N LEU A 105 -1.87 -8.34 22.15
CA LEU A 105 -1.98 -7.91 20.77
C LEU A 105 -1.84 -9.06 19.77
N TYR A 106 -1.24 -10.19 20.16
CA TYR A 106 -1.04 -11.33 19.26
C TYR A 106 -2.33 -11.86 18.65
N GLN A 107 -3.48 -11.73 19.31
CA GLN A 107 -4.76 -12.15 18.72
C GLN A 107 -5.09 -11.45 17.39
N LEU A 108 -4.49 -10.29 17.10
CA LEU A 108 -4.74 -9.53 15.87
C LEU A 108 -3.90 -9.99 14.68
N PHE A 109 -2.90 -10.85 14.88
CA PHE A 109 -1.89 -11.17 13.86
C PHE A 109 -1.88 -12.67 13.52
N SER A 110 -1.41 -13.00 12.32
CA SER A 110 -1.16 -14.38 11.90
C SER A 110 -0.09 -15.05 12.75
N GLU A 111 -0.11 -16.39 12.80
CA GLU A 111 0.95 -17.15 13.50
C GLU A 111 2.34 -16.88 12.92
N GLN A 112 2.45 -16.68 11.61
CA GLN A 112 3.71 -16.33 10.97
C GLN A 112 4.22 -14.98 11.50
N LEU A 113 3.37 -13.96 11.49
CA LEU A 113 3.75 -12.62 11.87
C LEU A 113 4.05 -12.48 13.37
N LYS A 114 3.35 -13.21 14.25
CA LYS A 114 3.61 -13.21 15.71
C LYS A 114 5.08 -13.44 16.05
N ASN A 115 5.75 -14.33 15.32
CA ASN A 115 7.15 -14.68 15.55
C ASN A 115 8.13 -13.58 15.09
N GLU A 116 7.69 -12.68 14.21
CA GLU A 116 8.49 -11.58 13.70
C GLU A 116 8.30 -10.28 14.48
N ILE A 117 7.22 -10.14 15.25
CA ILE A 117 6.88 -8.91 15.98
C ILE A 117 7.82 -8.72 17.18
N VAL A 118 8.53 -7.60 17.17
CA VAL A 118 9.39 -7.14 18.27
C VAL A 118 8.79 -5.91 18.95
N LEU A 119 8.13 -5.04 18.18
CA LEU A 119 7.59 -3.77 18.65
C LEU A 119 6.28 -3.45 17.94
N ILE A 120 5.27 -3.04 18.69
CA ILE A 120 4.03 -2.46 18.16
C ILE A 120 3.84 -1.07 18.75
N ASN A 121 3.66 -0.07 17.88
CA ASN A 121 3.28 1.27 18.29
C ASN A 121 1.83 1.53 17.89
N ILE A 122 1.04 2.04 18.82
CA ILE A 122 -0.37 2.34 18.59
C ILE A 122 -0.62 3.82 18.89
N LEU A 123 -1.23 4.50 17.93
CA LEU A 123 -1.70 5.86 18.06
C LEU A 123 -3.23 5.87 18.05
N LYS A 124 -3.84 6.32 19.14
CA LYS A 124 -5.29 6.53 19.23
C LYS A 124 -5.64 7.96 18.82
N PHE A 125 -6.66 8.12 17.98
CA PHE A 125 -7.22 9.43 17.66
C PHE A 125 -8.70 9.33 17.28
N ASN A 126 -9.41 10.46 17.30
CA ASN A 126 -10.77 10.52 16.78
C ASN A 126 -10.80 10.75 15.26
N LEU A 127 -11.58 9.92 14.56
CA LEU A 127 -11.90 9.99 13.14
C LEU A 127 -13.43 9.97 13.00
N ASN A 128 -14.02 11.06 12.48
CA ASN A 128 -15.47 11.20 12.31
C ASN A 128 -16.28 10.87 13.59
N ASP A 129 -15.90 11.49 14.71
CA ASP A 129 -16.51 11.30 16.04
C ASP A 129 -16.43 9.87 16.61
N LYS A 130 -15.62 9.00 16.02
CA LYS A 130 -15.32 7.65 16.53
C LYS A 130 -13.84 7.52 16.84
N SER A 131 -13.49 6.72 17.84
CA SER A 131 -12.09 6.36 18.07
C SER A 131 -11.57 5.49 16.92
N ALA A 132 -10.33 5.75 16.53
CA ALA A 132 -9.57 4.99 15.56
C ALA A 132 -8.18 4.71 16.14
N TYR A 133 -7.59 3.59 15.71
CA TYR A 133 -6.27 3.17 16.18
C TYR A 133 -5.37 2.93 14.97
N PHE A 134 -4.29 3.70 14.88
CA PHE A 134 -3.25 3.46 13.89
C PHE A 134 -2.14 2.63 14.51
N VAL A 135 -1.92 1.45 13.96
CA VAL A 135 -0.98 0.45 14.45
C VAL A 135 0.20 0.38 13.50
N VAL A 136 1.41 0.46 14.04
CA VAL A 136 2.67 0.32 13.29
C VAL A 136 3.50 -0.79 13.93
N VAL A 137 3.93 -1.75 13.12
CA VAL A 137 4.69 -2.93 13.57
C VAL A 137 6.14 -2.83 13.13
N ASN A 138 7.07 -3.14 14.04
CA ASN A 138 8.52 -3.19 13.81
C ASN A 138 9.07 -1.93 13.11
N HIS A 139 8.71 -0.75 13.61
CA HIS A 139 9.29 0.49 13.10
C HIS A 139 10.72 0.67 13.60
N ASP A 140 11.66 0.76 12.67
CA ASP A 140 13.05 1.09 12.95
C ASP A 140 13.24 2.61 13.01
N GLY A 141 13.43 3.15 14.20
CA GLY A 141 13.78 4.56 14.42
C GLY A 141 12.81 5.33 15.33
N GLU A 142 13.02 6.64 15.40
CA GLU A 142 12.10 7.53 16.11
C GLU A 142 10.84 7.77 15.29
N LEU A 143 9.70 7.44 15.89
CA LEU A 143 8.41 7.78 15.32
C LEU A 143 8.27 9.30 15.17
N GLN A 144 7.64 9.69 14.08
CA GLN A 144 7.24 11.08 13.90
C GLN A 144 6.19 11.50 14.93
N ASP A 145 6.09 12.80 15.12
CA ASP A 145 5.10 13.41 16.00
C ASP A 145 3.69 12.90 15.70
N ALA A 146 2.95 12.52 16.74
CA ALA A 146 1.63 11.92 16.64
C ALA A 146 0.63 12.80 15.86
N SER A 147 0.72 14.13 15.97
CA SER A 147 -0.15 15.04 15.23
C SER A 147 0.14 14.99 13.72
N VAL A 148 1.42 14.91 13.35
CA VAL A 148 1.85 14.83 11.95
C VAL A 148 1.40 13.52 11.31
N VAL A 149 1.57 12.40 12.02
CA VAL A 149 1.16 11.09 11.51
C VAL A 149 -0.36 10.99 11.40
N LYS A 150 -1.10 11.49 12.40
CA LYS A 150 -2.56 11.57 12.35
C LYS A 150 -3.03 12.34 11.10
N ASP A 151 -2.47 13.52 10.85
CA ASP A 151 -2.83 14.33 9.69
C ASP A 151 -2.50 13.62 8.37
N ALA A 152 -1.37 12.91 8.30
CA ALA A 152 -0.98 12.14 7.12
C ALA A 152 -1.95 10.97 6.87
N VAL A 153 -2.34 10.24 7.93
CA VAL A 153 -3.32 9.16 7.84
C VAL A 153 -4.66 9.70 7.35
N ILE A 154 -5.20 10.76 7.95
CA ILE A 154 -6.49 11.35 7.55
C ILE A 154 -6.45 11.79 6.08
N LYS A 155 -5.39 12.50 5.65
CA LYS A 155 -5.23 12.93 4.25
C LYS A 155 -5.18 11.76 3.28
N SER A 156 -4.62 10.62 3.70
CA SER A 156 -4.55 9.42 2.86
C SER A 156 -5.91 8.75 2.62
N LEU A 157 -6.89 9.00 3.50
CA LEU A 157 -8.26 8.49 3.34
C LEU A 157 -9.08 9.33 2.35
N ASP A 158 -8.74 10.62 2.19
CA ASP A 158 -9.43 11.54 1.29
C ASP A 158 -8.97 11.44 -0.17
N VAL A 159 -7.98 10.58 -0.46
CA VAL A 159 -7.42 10.41 -1.80
C VAL A 159 -8.42 9.70 -2.70
N LYS A 160 -9.27 10.47 -3.37
CA LYS A 160 -9.89 10.04 -4.62
C LYS A 160 -8.87 10.22 -5.73
N SER A 161 -7.93 9.29 -5.86
CA SER A 161 -7.00 9.33 -6.98
C SER A 161 -7.85 9.23 -8.25
N VAL A 162 -7.91 10.29 -9.05
CA VAL A 162 -8.32 10.17 -10.45
C VAL A 162 -7.08 9.69 -11.17
N PRO A 163 -7.00 8.40 -11.56
CA PRO A 163 -5.82 7.90 -12.23
C PRO A 163 -5.65 8.63 -13.57
N SER A 164 -4.49 9.27 -13.74
CA SER A 164 -4.04 9.78 -15.03
C SER A 164 -3.36 8.63 -15.76
N TYR A 165 -4.01 8.12 -16.80
CA TYR A 165 -3.45 7.04 -17.62
C TYR A 165 -2.66 7.63 -18.79
N ASP A 166 -1.35 7.70 -18.66
CA ASP A 166 -0.47 7.91 -19.82
C ASP A 166 0.05 6.57 -20.31
N MET A 167 -0.57 6.09 -21.40
CA MET A 167 -0.24 4.82 -22.06
C MET A 167 0.38 5.04 -23.44
N THR A 168 0.74 6.28 -23.78
CA THR A 168 1.19 6.66 -25.12
C THR A 168 2.41 5.85 -25.55
N ASP A 169 3.38 5.69 -24.64
CA ASP A 169 4.59 4.91 -24.87
C ASP A 169 4.28 3.40 -25.05
N GLY A 170 3.22 2.90 -24.42
CA GLY A 170 2.79 1.49 -24.54
C GLY A 170 2.35 1.14 -25.95
N PHE A 171 1.57 2.01 -26.59
CA PHE A 171 1.09 1.81 -27.97
C PHE A 171 2.19 1.89 -29.04
N VAL A 172 3.36 2.44 -28.70
CA VAL A 172 4.56 2.36 -29.55
C VAL A 172 5.13 0.93 -29.55
N ILE A 173 4.94 0.18 -28.46
CA ILE A 173 5.44 -1.18 -28.30
C ILE A 173 4.50 -2.20 -28.95
N SER A 174 3.22 -2.17 -28.58
CA SER A 174 2.22 -3.16 -29.01
C SER A 174 0.79 -2.65 -28.86
N SER A 175 -0.18 -3.44 -29.33
CA SER A 175 -1.56 -3.30 -28.83
C SER A 175 -1.60 -3.64 -27.33
N ALA A 176 -2.57 -3.06 -26.64
CA ALA A 176 -2.77 -3.22 -25.20
C ALA A 176 -3.43 -4.59 -24.91
N TYR A 177 -2.79 -5.41 -24.09
CA TYR A 177 -3.40 -6.62 -23.53
C TYR A 177 -4.21 -6.25 -22.30
N LEU A 178 -5.48 -6.63 -22.27
CA LEU A 178 -6.43 -6.30 -21.22
C LEU A 178 -6.63 -7.51 -20.31
N PHE A 179 -6.47 -7.33 -19.00
CA PHE A 179 -6.62 -8.39 -18.01
C PHE A 179 -7.54 -7.97 -16.87
N ILE A 180 -8.32 -8.92 -16.37
CA ILE A 180 -9.04 -8.82 -15.10
C ILE A 180 -8.37 -9.79 -14.13
N ILE A 181 -7.89 -9.26 -13.01
CA ILE A 181 -7.28 -10.02 -11.92
C ILE A 181 -8.30 -10.04 -10.78
N SER A 182 -8.79 -11.23 -10.42
CA SER A 182 -9.85 -11.39 -9.41
C SER A 182 -9.36 -12.20 -8.22
N ALA A 183 -9.62 -11.70 -7.02
CA ALA A 183 -9.41 -12.43 -5.75
C ALA A 183 -10.73 -12.87 -5.10
N LYS A 184 -11.86 -12.70 -5.81
CA LYS A 184 -13.20 -12.84 -5.26
C LYS A 184 -13.45 -14.15 -4.52
N LEU A 185 -13.10 -15.28 -5.14
CA LEU A 185 -13.32 -16.60 -4.53
C LEU A 185 -12.50 -16.81 -3.26
N SER A 186 -11.29 -16.28 -3.24
CA SER A 186 -10.33 -16.45 -2.16
C SER A 186 -10.76 -15.63 -0.94
N LEU A 187 -11.08 -14.35 -1.16
CA LEU A 187 -11.57 -13.46 -0.10
C LEU A 187 -12.94 -13.88 0.43
N GLN A 188 -13.84 -14.38 -0.43
CA GLN A 188 -15.11 -14.94 0.00
C GLN A 188 -14.93 -16.12 0.97
N ASN A 189 -13.95 -16.99 0.72
CA ASN A 189 -13.67 -18.11 1.61
C ASN A 189 -13.01 -17.64 2.92
N ALA A 190 -12.06 -16.71 2.84
CA ALA A 190 -11.35 -16.20 4.02
C ALA A 190 -12.29 -15.48 5.01
N PHE A 191 -13.30 -14.79 4.49
CA PHE A 191 -14.21 -13.98 5.31
C PHE A 191 -15.62 -14.57 5.47
N SER A 192 -15.87 -15.81 5.03
CA SER A 192 -17.20 -16.45 5.06
C SER A 192 -17.81 -16.59 6.46
N LYS A 193 -16.99 -16.49 7.51
CA LYS A 193 -17.39 -16.62 8.92
C LYS A 193 -17.89 -15.31 9.55
N TYR A 194 -17.71 -14.18 8.86
CA TYR A 194 -18.12 -12.86 9.35
C TYR A 194 -19.48 -12.46 8.79
N ASP A 195 -20.18 -11.57 9.51
CA ASP A 195 -21.38 -10.91 9.01
C ASP A 195 -21.05 -10.07 7.77
N SER A 196 -22.04 -9.83 6.89
CA SER A 196 -21.84 -9.17 5.60
C SER A 196 -21.18 -7.80 5.71
N SER A 197 -21.59 -7.00 6.71
CA SER A 197 -21.03 -5.66 6.97
C SER A 197 -19.53 -5.69 7.28
N ILE A 198 -19.08 -6.64 8.10
CA ILE A 198 -17.68 -6.81 8.47
C ILE A 198 -16.90 -7.45 7.33
N SER A 199 -17.48 -8.48 6.69
CA SER A 199 -16.88 -9.16 5.55
C SER A 199 -16.59 -8.19 4.41
N ASP A 200 -17.49 -7.26 4.11
CA ASP A 200 -17.30 -6.27 3.06
C ASP A 200 -16.09 -5.36 3.36
N VAL A 201 -15.96 -4.85 4.60
CA VAL A 201 -14.84 -3.98 4.95
C VAL A 201 -13.50 -4.73 4.97
N LEU A 202 -13.48 -5.96 5.48
CA LEU A 202 -12.26 -6.80 5.44
C LEU A 202 -11.87 -7.14 4.01
N THR A 203 -12.85 -7.39 3.14
CA THR A 203 -12.64 -7.63 1.71
C THR A 203 -12.03 -6.42 1.02
N ASP A 204 -12.53 -5.22 1.30
CA ASP A 204 -11.97 -3.97 0.76
C ASP A 204 -10.53 -3.76 1.22
N ALA A 205 -10.24 -3.94 2.51
CA ALA A 205 -8.88 -3.82 3.05
C ALA A 205 -7.92 -4.83 2.41
N ALA A 206 -8.34 -6.08 2.26
CA ALA A 206 -7.56 -7.13 1.60
C ALA A 206 -7.33 -6.84 0.10
N MET A 207 -8.35 -6.33 -0.60
CA MET A 207 -8.23 -5.99 -2.02
C MET A 207 -7.27 -4.81 -2.25
N GLU A 208 -7.23 -3.84 -1.35
CA GLU A 208 -6.26 -2.75 -1.42
C GLU A 208 -4.82 -3.25 -1.27
N GLU A 209 -4.55 -4.17 -0.34
CA GLU A 209 -3.23 -4.82 -0.21
C GLU A 209 -2.82 -5.58 -1.47
N ILE A 210 -3.74 -6.39 -2.01
CA ILE A 210 -3.50 -7.10 -3.26
C ILE A 210 -3.22 -6.10 -4.37
N PHE A 211 -3.98 -5.01 -4.45
CA PHE A 211 -3.78 -3.95 -5.45
C PHE A 211 -2.42 -3.27 -5.30
N TYR A 212 -1.96 -2.95 -4.09
CA TYR A 212 -0.64 -2.36 -3.88
C TYR A 212 0.49 -3.29 -4.35
N LYS A 213 0.40 -4.58 -4.04
CA LYS A 213 1.38 -5.59 -4.48
C LYS A 213 1.34 -5.80 -5.99
N VAL A 214 0.15 -5.86 -6.60
CA VAL A 214 0.01 -6.00 -8.05
C VAL A 214 0.49 -4.74 -8.79
N SER A 215 0.15 -3.55 -8.29
CA SER A 215 0.54 -2.29 -8.93
C SER A 215 2.05 -2.05 -8.88
N ASP A 216 2.73 -2.47 -7.81
CA ASP A 216 4.20 -2.44 -7.72
C ASP A 216 4.89 -3.33 -8.79
N LEU A 217 4.19 -4.32 -9.36
CA LEU A 217 4.69 -5.14 -10.48
C LEU A 217 4.40 -4.52 -11.85
N MET A 218 3.52 -3.52 -11.92
CA MET A 218 3.05 -2.89 -13.16
C MET A 218 3.82 -1.60 -13.45
N PHE A 219 5.03 -1.75 -13.98
CA PHE A 219 5.84 -0.60 -14.39
C PHE A 219 5.30 0.02 -15.68
N LYS A 220 5.41 1.36 -15.78
CA LYS A 220 5.07 2.08 -17.01
C LYS A 220 5.78 1.45 -18.23
N PRO A 221 5.09 1.25 -19.36
CA PRO A 221 3.77 1.79 -19.70
C PRO A 221 2.57 0.94 -19.22
N ASN A 222 2.79 -0.16 -18.51
CA ASN A 222 1.73 -0.98 -17.93
C ASN A 222 1.04 -0.23 -16.79
N CYS A 223 -0.22 -0.55 -16.53
CA CYS A 223 -0.96 0.04 -15.42
C CYS A 223 -2.03 -0.91 -14.89
N ALA A 224 -2.43 -0.68 -13.64
CA ALA A 224 -3.50 -1.40 -12.99
C ALA A 224 -4.41 -0.44 -12.23
N VAL A 225 -5.68 -0.82 -12.11
CA VAL A 225 -6.72 -0.03 -11.44
C VAL A 225 -7.55 -0.97 -10.58
N LEU A 226 -7.66 -0.65 -9.30
CA LEU A 226 -8.60 -1.31 -8.40
C LEU A 226 -10.04 -0.95 -8.80
N LYS A 227 -10.88 -1.97 -8.93
CA LYS A 227 -12.30 -1.86 -9.22
C LYS A 227 -13.13 -2.42 -8.08
N SER A 228 -14.43 -2.12 -8.13
CA SER A 228 -15.40 -2.75 -7.25
C SER A 228 -15.43 -4.28 -7.48
N ASN A 229 -16.09 -5.03 -6.60
CA ASN A 229 -16.29 -6.48 -6.72
C ASN A 229 -15.04 -7.37 -6.66
N CYS A 230 -13.98 -6.94 -5.97
CA CYS A 230 -12.74 -7.72 -5.80
C CYS A 230 -11.97 -7.95 -7.10
N GLU A 231 -11.95 -6.94 -7.97
CA GLU A 231 -11.28 -7.02 -9.27
C GLU A 231 -10.25 -5.90 -9.44
N ILE A 232 -9.15 -6.23 -10.10
CA ILE A 232 -8.14 -5.29 -10.57
C ILE A 232 -8.11 -5.40 -12.08
N LYS A 233 -8.34 -4.28 -12.77
CA LYS A 233 -8.17 -4.21 -14.22
C LYS A 233 -6.75 -3.79 -14.54
N ALA A 234 -6.07 -4.59 -15.34
CA ALA A 234 -4.69 -4.35 -15.73
C ALA A 234 -4.56 -4.23 -17.25
N ILE A 235 -3.68 -3.32 -17.67
CA ILE A 235 -3.26 -3.16 -19.05
C ILE A 235 -1.77 -3.41 -19.13
N MET A 236 -1.38 -4.29 -20.05
CA MET A 236 0.00 -4.65 -20.29
C MET A 236 0.36 -4.48 -21.76
N PHE A 237 1.60 -4.05 -22.01
CA PHE A 237 2.19 -3.91 -23.34
C PHE A 237 3.38 -4.85 -23.44
N SER A 238 3.41 -5.66 -24.50
CA SER A 238 4.46 -6.67 -24.71
C SER A 238 4.65 -6.91 -26.20
N ARG A 239 5.90 -7.12 -26.61
CA ARG A 239 6.25 -7.50 -27.98
C ARG A 239 5.88 -8.94 -28.31
N GLU A 240 5.74 -9.76 -27.27
CA GLU A 240 5.35 -11.16 -27.36
C GLU A 240 3.96 -11.35 -26.74
N ASP A 241 3.27 -12.40 -27.16
CA ASP A 241 1.99 -12.79 -26.57
C ASP A 241 2.18 -13.09 -25.08
N ILE A 242 1.27 -12.60 -24.26
CA ILE A 242 1.30 -12.82 -22.81
C ILE A 242 0.51 -14.09 -22.50
N ASP A 243 1.20 -15.11 -21.96
CA ASP A 243 0.55 -16.32 -21.46
C ASP A 243 -0.16 -16.02 -20.13
N GLU A 244 -1.50 -16.11 -20.15
CA GLU A 244 -2.38 -15.87 -19.00
C GLU A 244 -2.02 -16.76 -17.80
N LYS A 245 -1.68 -18.04 -18.03
CA LYS A 245 -1.34 -18.98 -16.96
C LYS A 245 0.00 -18.64 -16.33
N LEU A 246 0.97 -18.22 -17.15
CA LEU A 246 2.27 -17.76 -16.65
C LEU A 246 2.12 -16.48 -15.84
N LEU A 247 1.33 -15.52 -16.32
CA LEU A 247 1.03 -14.28 -15.59
C LEU A 247 0.34 -14.59 -14.26
N GLN A 248 -0.67 -15.46 -14.26
CA GLN A 248 -1.34 -15.89 -13.04
C GLN A 248 -0.36 -16.56 -12.06
N PHE A 249 0.51 -17.43 -12.55
CA PHE A 249 1.53 -18.07 -11.71
C PHE A 249 2.49 -17.04 -11.09
N GLN A 250 2.95 -16.06 -11.87
CA GLN A 250 3.82 -14.99 -11.38
C GLN A 250 3.14 -14.13 -10.32
N LEU A 251 1.90 -13.69 -10.57
CA LEU A 251 1.14 -12.91 -9.59
C LEU A 251 0.91 -13.69 -8.30
N ASN A 252 0.54 -14.96 -8.39
CA ASN A 252 0.35 -15.81 -7.21
C ASN A 252 1.65 -16.05 -6.44
N SER A 253 2.77 -16.20 -7.13
CA SER A 253 4.09 -16.31 -6.50
C SER A 253 4.45 -15.03 -5.74
N SER A 254 4.19 -13.86 -6.33
CA SER A 254 4.42 -12.56 -5.67
C SER A 254 3.47 -12.29 -4.51
N LEU A 255 2.27 -12.89 -4.52
CA LEU A 255 1.24 -12.74 -3.49
C LEU A 255 1.27 -13.87 -2.46
N GLN A 256 2.24 -14.77 -2.52
CA GLN A 256 2.30 -15.96 -1.66
C GLN A 256 2.36 -15.59 -0.17
N GLU A 257 3.13 -14.56 0.20
CA GLU A 257 3.20 -14.09 1.59
C GLU A 257 1.89 -13.46 2.07
N PHE A 258 1.04 -12.98 1.15
CA PHE A 258 -0.25 -12.39 1.49
C PHE A 258 -1.31 -13.47 1.74
N PHE A 259 -1.47 -14.41 0.81
CA PHE A 259 -2.50 -15.46 0.88
C PHE A 259 -2.12 -16.64 1.79
N ASN A 260 -0.83 -16.78 2.13
CA ASN A 260 -0.26 -17.99 2.71
C ASN A 260 -0.38 -19.21 1.74
N LEU A 261 0.35 -20.29 2.00
CA LEU A 261 0.52 -21.41 1.05
C LEU A 261 -0.76 -22.24 0.79
N GLU A 262 -1.76 -22.15 1.66
CA GLU A 262 -2.95 -23.01 1.62
C GLU A 262 -4.11 -22.44 0.80
N GLU A 263 -4.11 -21.13 0.56
CA GLU A 263 -5.21 -20.47 -0.14
C GLU A 263 -4.98 -20.35 -1.65
N LYS A 264 -6.07 -20.39 -2.42
CA LYS A 264 -6.02 -19.99 -3.82
C LYS A 264 -5.75 -18.48 -3.83
N GLY A 265 -4.76 -18.02 -4.57
CA GLY A 265 -4.46 -16.58 -4.68
C GLY A 265 -5.45 -15.87 -5.62
N VAL A 266 -4.93 -15.26 -6.67
CA VAL A 266 -5.71 -14.56 -7.70
C VAL A 266 -5.92 -15.42 -8.95
N LEU A 267 -7.03 -15.14 -9.64
CA LEU A 267 -7.32 -15.59 -10.99
C LEU A 267 -7.05 -14.47 -11.98
N VAL A 268 -6.47 -14.80 -13.13
CA VAL A 268 -6.25 -13.85 -14.22
C VAL A 268 -7.14 -14.25 -15.39
N LEU A 269 -7.87 -13.29 -15.96
CA LEU A 269 -8.75 -13.49 -17.10
C LEU A 269 -8.37 -12.50 -18.20
N SER A 270 -8.07 -13.00 -19.41
CA SER A 270 -7.89 -12.13 -20.56
C SER A 270 -9.23 -11.52 -21.01
N ALA A 271 -9.28 -10.19 -21.06
CA ALA A 271 -10.40 -9.42 -21.61
C ALA A 271 -10.19 -9.04 -23.09
N GLY A 272 -9.09 -9.49 -23.69
CA GLY A 272 -8.76 -9.29 -25.11
C GLY A 272 -7.61 -8.29 -25.34
N VAL A 273 -7.49 -7.85 -26.60
CA VAL A 273 -6.43 -6.96 -27.05
C VAL A 273 -7.04 -5.71 -27.69
N CYS A 274 -6.58 -4.53 -27.27
CA CYS A 274 -7.08 -3.25 -27.76
C CYS A 274 -5.98 -2.48 -28.51
N PRO A 275 -6.18 -2.07 -29.77
CA PRO A 275 -5.14 -1.39 -30.55
C PRO A 275 -5.07 0.12 -30.28
N ASN A 276 -5.94 0.67 -29.44
CA ASN A 276 -6.01 2.12 -29.22
C ASN A 276 -6.23 2.51 -27.76
N SER A 277 -5.77 3.72 -27.44
CA SER A 277 -5.84 4.28 -26.09
C SER A 277 -7.29 4.48 -25.60
N LYS A 278 -8.20 4.92 -26.48
CA LYS A 278 -9.60 5.18 -26.11
C LYS A 278 -10.32 3.93 -25.58
N GLY A 279 -10.17 2.80 -26.26
CA GLY A 279 -10.77 1.53 -25.82
C GLY A 279 -10.14 0.99 -24.55
N SER A 280 -8.82 1.18 -24.41
CA SER A 280 -8.07 0.81 -23.21
C SER A 280 -8.48 1.61 -21.97
N ILE A 281 -8.64 2.93 -22.12
CA ILE A 281 -9.19 3.80 -21.06
C ILE A 281 -10.63 3.38 -20.73
N SER A 282 -11.47 3.13 -21.74
CA SER A 282 -12.84 2.68 -21.51
C SER A 282 -12.92 1.38 -20.73
N PHE A 283 -11.98 0.43 -20.97
CA PHE A 283 -11.88 -0.80 -20.19
C PHE A 283 -11.56 -0.52 -18.72
N LEU A 284 -10.58 0.35 -18.46
CA LEU A 284 -10.18 0.76 -17.11
C LEU A 284 -11.24 1.61 -16.40
N GLU A 285 -12.12 2.30 -17.12
CA GLU A 285 -13.16 3.16 -16.52
C GLU A 285 -14.44 2.39 -16.23
N GLN A 286 -14.74 1.32 -16.97
CA GLN A 286 -15.91 0.49 -16.74
C GLN A 286 -15.87 -0.15 -15.34
N ASP A 287 -17.02 -0.20 -14.66
CA ASP A 287 -17.23 -0.99 -13.44
C ASP A 287 -17.70 -2.41 -13.79
#